data_AF-W3VCU7-F1
#
_entry.id   AF-W3VCU7-F1
#
_cell.length_a   1.000
_cell.length_b   1.000
_cell.length_c   1.000
_cell.angle_alpha   90.00
_cell.angle_beta   90.00
_cell.angle_gamma   90.00
#
_symmetry.space_group_name_H-M   'P 1'
#
loop_
_entity.id
_entity.type
_entity.pdbx_description
1 polymer ?
#
loop_
_entity_poly.entity_id
_entity_poly.type
_entity_poly.pdbx_seq_one_letter_code
_entity_poly.pdbx_strand_id
1 'polypeptide(L)'
;MGLAGGVNPYGYVPNPVSFVDPLGLVACPVIKQRVLDNIAASKAARESSSFGKNIVQTPYGPAIQSNAATALAARGKVENGATLYRIGATGRSEAVGAQFWALEHPYNPGYANKYGIPQENITRSNFIMTGELKPGANFITRSAPSIGKNLGGGIEVVVPPNAVNIKTFSIF
;
A
#
# COMPACT_ATOMS: atom_id res chain seq x y z
N MET A 1 57.93 -44.27 -49.60
CA MET A 1 56.51 -43.92 -49.85
C MET A 1 55.72 -44.18 -48.58
N GLY A 2 55.03 -43.17 -48.04
CA GLY A 2 54.18 -43.34 -46.86
C GLY A 2 53.83 -41.98 -46.25
N LEU A 3 52.96 -41.22 -46.94
CA LEU A 3 52.40 -39.96 -46.43
C LEU A 3 51.53 -40.28 -45.21
N ALA A 4 52.10 -40.21 -44.00
CA ALA A 4 51.34 -40.27 -42.76
C ALA A 4 50.55 -38.95 -42.63
N GLY A 5 49.41 -38.92 -43.31
CA GLY A 5 48.47 -37.81 -43.33
C GLY A 5 48.14 -37.36 -41.92
N GLY A 6 48.29 -36.06 -41.68
CA GLY A 6 48.06 -35.43 -40.40
C GLY A 6 46.66 -35.70 -39.84
N VAL A 7 46.58 -35.62 -38.51
CA VAL A 7 45.33 -35.73 -37.76
C VAL A 7 44.39 -34.62 -38.23
N ASN A 8 43.27 -34.99 -38.85
CA ASN A 8 42.22 -34.04 -39.20
C ASN A 8 41.38 -33.72 -37.94
N PRO A 9 41.45 -32.50 -37.37
CA PRO A 9 40.69 -32.15 -36.18
C PRO A 9 39.18 -31.98 -36.45
N TYR A 10 38.75 -32.03 -37.72
CA TYR A 10 37.35 -31.93 -38.14
C TYR A 10 36.69 -33.30 -38.39
N GLY A 11 37.18 -34.37 -37.77
CA GLY A 11 36.51 -35.67 -37.81
C GLY A 11 35.13 -35.59 -37.16
N TYR A 12 34.07 -35.79 -37.95
CA TYR A 12 32.72 -35.95 -37.41
C TYR A 12 32.68 -37.16 -36.47
N VAL A 13 32.16 -36.96 -35.25
CA VAL A 13 31.98 -38.04 -34.28
C VAL A 13 31.11 -39.12 -34.93
N PRO A 14 31.58 -40.38 -35.02
CA PRO A 14 30.76 -41.45 -35.54
C PRO A 14 29.52 -41.59 -34.67
N ASN A 15 28.37 -41.32 -35.27
CA ASN A 15 27.05 -41.40 -34.63
C ASN A 15 26.82 -40.41 -33.46
N PRO A 16 26.33 -39.18 -33.74
CA PRO A 16 26.05 -38.16 -32.71
C PRO A 16 24.90 -38.54 -31.77
N VAL A 17 24.18 -39.64 -32.03
CA VAL A 17 23.09 -40.18 -31.19
C VAL A 17 23.49 -41.38 -30.33
N SER A 18 24.78 -41.74 -30.28
CA SER A 18 25.26 -42.85 -29.44
C SER A 18 25.46 -42.48 -27.96
N PHE A 19 25.62 -41.19 -27.65
CA PHE A 19 25.63 -40.69 -26.28
C PHE A 19 24.22 -40.21 -25.90
N VAL A 20 23.43 -41.14 -25.39
CA VAL A 20 22.21 -40.82 -24.65
C VAL A 20 22.65 -40.41 -23.25
N ASP A 21 22.48 -39.13 -22.89
CA ASP A 21 22.75 -38.65 -21.53
C ASP A 21 21.98 -39.54 -20.53
N PRO A 22 22.68 -40.34 -19.69
CA PRO A 22 22.04 -41.27 -18.76
C PRO A 22 21.18 -40.54 -17.72
N LEU A 23 21.44 -39.25 -17.51
CA LEU A 23 20.68 -38.39 -16.62
C LEU A 23 19.64 -37.55 -17.36
N GLY A 24 19.66 -37.48 -18.70
CA GLY A 24 18.72 -36.73 -19.53
C GLY A 24 18.28 -35.37 -18.98
N LEU A 25 17.07 -34.93 -19.34
CA LEU A 25 16.39 -33.78 -18.72
C LEU A 25 15.81 -34.15 -17.33
N VAL A 26 16.47 -35.01 -16.55
CA VAL A 26 15.95 -35.41 -15.23
C VAL A 26 16.04 -34.20 -14.29
N ALA A 27 14.88 -33.64 -13.96
CA ALA A 27 14.78 -32.56 -13.00
C ALA A 27 15.27 -33.03 -11.63
N CYS A 28 16.38 -32.45 -11.15
CA CYS A 28 16.89 -32.75 -9.82
C CYS A 28 15.84 -32.32 -8.76
N PRO A 29 15.29 -33.27 -7.95
CA PRO A 29 14.21 -32.97 -7.01
C PRO A 29 14.62 -31.94 -5.95
N VAL A 30 15.92 -31.85 -5.64
CA VAL A 30 16.49 -30.85 -4.73
C VAL A 30 16.30 -29.43 -5.27
N ILE A 31 16.41 -29.21 -6.58
CA ILE A 31 16.22 -27.89 -7.18
C ILE A 31 14.75 -27.47 -7.09
N LYS A 32 13.82 -28.40 -7.37
CA LYS A 32 12.39 -28.16 -7.26
C LYS A 32 12.00 -27.75 -5.83
N GLN A 33 12.49 -28.49 -4.82
CA GLN A 33 12.15 -28.18 -3.43
C GLN A 33 12.69 -26.81 -2.99
N ARG A 34 13.96 -26.51 -3.30
CA ARG A 34 14.56 -25.20 -2.99
C ARG A 34 13.81 -24.04 -3.62
N VAL A 35 13.32 -24.20 -4.85
CA VAL A 35 12.50 -23.17 -5.51
C VAL A 35 11.18 -22.96 -4.77
N LEU A 36 10.50 -24.03 -4.36
CA LEU A 36 9.27 -23.93 -3.58
C LEU A 36 9.49 -23.26 -2.22
N ASP A 37 10.57 -23.63 -1.51
CA ASP A 37 10.94 -23.03 -0.23
C ASP A 37 11.24 -21.54 -0.39
N ASN A 38 12.00 -21.16 -1.44
CA ASN A 38 12.28 -19.76 -1.75
C ASN A 38 11.02 -18.97 -2.10
N ILE A 39 10.07 -19.56 -2.82
CA ILE A 39 8.77 -18.93 -3.12
C ILE A 39 7.99 -18.70 -1.83
N ALA A 40 7.94 -19.71 -0.94
CA ALA A 40 7.25 -19.60 0.34
C ALA A 40 7.88 -18.51 1.23
N ALA A 41 9.21 -18.53 1.38
CA ALA A 41 9.96 -17.51 2.12
C ALA A 41 9.75 -16.11 1.52
N SER A 42 9.76 -15.98 0.20
CA SER A 42 9.55 -14.70 -0.49
C SER A 42 8.11 -14.17 -0.31
N LYS A 43 7.11 -15.05 -0.28
CA LYS A 43 5.72 -14.66 0.02
C LYS A 43 5.59 -14.14 1.45
N ALA A 44 6.11 -14.89 2.42
CA ALA A 44 6.10 -14.48 3.83
C ALA A 44 6.87 -13.16 4.07
N ALA A 45 8.00 -12.97 3.39
CA ALA A 45 8.75 -11.72 3.44
C ALA A 45 7.99 -10.55 2.83
N ARG A 46 7.27 -10.75 1.71
CA ARG A 46 6.43 -9.71 1.10
C ARG A 46 5.24 -9.34 1.96
N GLU A 47 4.55 -10.32 2.53
CA GLU A 47 3.39 -10.10 3.41
C GLU A 47 3.76 -9.31 4.67
N SER A 48 4.91 -9.65 5.27
CA SER A 48 5.45 -8.95 6.43
C SER A 48 6.12 -7.62 6.07
N SER A 49 6.53 -7.41 4.82
CA SER A 49 7.10 -6.13 4.38
C SER A 49 6.06 -5.01 4.33
N SER A 50 6.48 -3.80 4.71
CA SER A 50 5.71 -2.56 4.50
C SER A 50 5.90 -1.98 3.10
N PHE A 51 6.37 -2.77 2.13
CA PHE A 51 6.67 -2.31 0.78
C PHE A 51 5.39 -1.75 0.12
N GLY A 52 5.36 -0.45 -0.17
CA GLY A 52 4.18 0.25 -0.70
C GLY A 52 3.08 0.57 0.34
N LYS A 53 3.15 0.09 1.59
CA LYS A 53 2.17 0.40 2.65
C LYS A 53 2.34 1.79 3.30
N ASN A 54 3.37 2.52 2.87
CA ASN A 54 3.71 3.85 3.38
C ASN A 54 3.31 4.96 2.41
N ILE A 55 2.63 4.63 1.31
CA ILE A 55 2.20 5.60 0.29
C ILE A 55 0.75 5.33 -0.08
N VAL A 56 -0.05 6.39 -0.15
CA VAL A 56 -1.41 6.39 -0.69
C VAL A 56 -1.48 7.42 -1.81
N GLN A 57 -1.98 7.00 -2.98
CA GLN A 57 -2.20 7.93 -4.09
C GLN A 57 -3.45 8.77 -3.82
N THR A 58 -3.33 10.08 -4.01
CA THR A 58 -4.45 11.04 -3.88
C THR A 58 -4.51 11.94 -5.11
N PRO A 59 -5.64 12.61 -5.37
CA PRO A 59 -5.75 13.62 -6.42
C PRO A 59 -4.73 14.77 -6.31
N TYR A 60 -4.14 14.98 -5.13
CA TYR A 60 -3.16 16.03 -4.86
C TYR A 60 -1.71 15.51 -4.86
N GLY A 61 -1.49 14.28 -5.35
CA GLY A 61 -0.20 13.59 -5.36
C GLY A 61 -0.08 12.50 -4.28
N PRO A 62 1.08 11.83 -4.22
CA PRO A 62 1.31 10.75 -3.26
C PRO A 62 1.37 11.29 -1.82
N ALA A 63 0.53 10.73 -0.95
CA ALA A 63 0.61 10.94 0.49
C ALA A 63 1.53 9.89 1.12
N ILE A 64 2.52 10.33 1.89
CA ILE A 64 3.54 9.46 2.50
C ILE A 64 3.31 9.40 4.02
N GLN A 65 3.48 8.20 4.60
CA GLN A 65 3.47 7.98 6.04
C GLN A 65 4.52 8.86 6.73
N SER A 66 4.09 9.58 7.78
CA SER A 66 5.01 10.29 8.66
C SER A 66 5.63 9.35 9.70
N ASN A 67 6.93 9.52 9.97
CA ASN A 67 7.66 8.82 11.03
C ASN A 67 7.56 9.51 12.40
N ALA A 68 6.82 10.62 12.51
CA ALA A 68 6.60 11.29 13.79
C ALA A 68 5.89 10.35 14.77
N ALA A 69 6.28 10.36 16.05
CA ALA A 69 5.71 9.49 17.06
C ALA A 69 4.18 9.60 17.17
N THR A 70 3.63 10.80 17.01
CA THR A 70 2.17 11.05 17.01
C THR A 70 1.46 10.41 15.82
N ALA A 71 2.09 10.41 14.64
CA ALA A 71 1.56 9.75 13.45
C ALA A 71 1.60 8.22 13.62
N LEU A 72 2.72 7.66 14.08
CA LEU A 72 2.83 6.22 14.33
C LEU A 72 1.84 5.74 15.41
N ALA A 73 1.66 6.51 16.49
CA ALA A 73 0.66 6.21 17.51
C ALA A 73 -0.77 6.27 16.96
N ALA A 74 -1.08 7.25 16.11
CA ALA A 74 -2.36 7.34 15.42
C ALA A 74 -2.58 6.14 14.48
N ARG A 75 -1.53 5.69 13.78
CA ARG A 75 -1.59 4.51 12.92
C ARG A 75 -2.02 3.26 13.70
N GLY A 76 -1.39 3.02 14.85
CA GLY A 76 -1.78 1.92 15.75
C GLY A 76 -3.23 2.02 16.24
N LYS A 77 -3.74 3.23 16.49
CA LYS A 77 -5.17 3.42 16.84
C LYS A 77 -6.10 3.02 15.69
N VAL A 78 -5.79 3.43 14.46
CA VAL A 78 -6.58 3.09 13.28
C VAL A 78 -6.56 1.59 13.01
N GLU A 79 -5.39 0.95 13.13
CA GLU A 79 -5.24 -0.51 13.02
C GLU A 79 -6.08 -1.26 14.07
N ASN A 80 -6.23 -0.67 15.25
CA ASN A 80 -7.08 -1.19 16.34
C ASN A 80 -8.56 -0.79 16.23
N GLY A 81 -9.01 -0.25 15.08
CA GLY A 81 -10.42 0.06 14.85
C GLY A 81 -10.91 1.40 15.39
N ALA A 82 -10.03 2.40 15.52
CA ALA A 82 -10.46 3.74 15.89
C ALA A 82 -11.50 4.32 14.91
N THR A 83 -12.46 5.06 15.44
CA THR A 83 -13.46 5.76 14.64
C THR A 83 -12.81 6.85 13.80
N LEU A 84 -13.06 6.79 12.50
CA LEU A 84 -12.68 7.78 11.52
C LEU A 84 -13.84 8.74 11.31
N TYR A 85 -13.56 10.04 11.33
CA TYR A 85 -14.55 11.10 11.17
C TYR A 85 -14.34 11.88 9.88
N ARG A 86 -15.45 12.31 9.29
CA ARG A 86 -15.45 13.23 8.16
C ARG A 86 -16.67 14.13 8.23
N ILE A 87 -16.46 15.40 7.93
CA ILE A 87 -17.51 16.40 7.74
C ILE A 87 -17.49 16.85 6.28
N GLY A 88 -18.66 17.11 5.71
CA GLY A 88 -18.74 17.50 4.30
C GLY A 88 -20.08 18.12 3.93
N ALA A 89 -20.19 18.52 2.67
CA ALA A 89 -21.38 19.10 2.08
C ALA A 89 -21.89 18.24 0.92
N THR A 90 -23.18 17.88 0.93
CA THR A 90 -23.80 17.11 -0.17
C THR A 90 -23.64 17.81 -1.51
N GLY A 91 -23.40 17.04 -2.58
CA GLY A 91 -23.17 17.58 -3.93
C GLY A 91 -21.80 18.25 -4.12
N ARG A 92 -20.91 18.18 -3.12
CA ARG A 92 -19.55 18.76 -3.18
C ARG A 92 -18.48 17.85 -2.61
N SER A 93 -18.74 17.30 -1.43
CA SER A 93 -17.79 16.43 -0.73
C SER A 93 -18.04 14.99 -1.12
N GLU A 94 -16.96 14.29 -1.49
CA GLU A 94 -17.02 12.85 -1.69
C GLU A 94 -17.42 12.16 -0.38
N ALA A 95 -18.39 11.27 -0.46
CA ALA A 95 -18.84 10.43 0.65
C ALA A 95 -18.33 9.00 0.44
N VAL A 96 -18.63 8.41 -0.72
CA VAL A 96 -18.18 7.06 -1.07
C VAL A 96 -16.81 7.17 -1.75
N GLY A 97 -15.79 6.54 -1.16
CA GLY A 97 -14.43 6.68 -1.68
C GLY A 97 -13.65 7.85 -1.08
N ALA A 98 -14.21 8.53 -0.06
CA ALA A 98 -13.51 9.56 0.68
C ALA A 98 -12.14 9.07 1.19
N GLN A 99 -11.09 9.84 0.89
CA GLN A 99 -9.71 9.46 1.19
C GLN A 99 -9.16 10.11 2.45
N PHE A 100 -9.72 11.24 2.89
CA PHE A 100 -9.19 12.03 4.00
C PHE A 100 -10.14 11.96 5.19
N TRP A 101 -9.61 11.51 6.32
CA TRP A 101 -10.34 11.25 7.56
C TRP A 101 -9.61 11.83 8.77
N ALA A 102 -10.37 12.21 9.79
CA ALA A 102 -9.88 12.68 11.07
C ALA A 102 -10.07 11.61 12.15
N LEU A 103 -9.27 11.69 13.21
CA LEU A 103 -9.44 10.89 14.44
C LEU A 103 -10.28 11.62 15.51
N GLU A 104 -10.73 12.83 15.21
CA GLU A 104 -11.43 13.71 16.14
C GLU A 104 -12.78 14.12 15.56
N HIS A 105 -13.76 14.30 16.45
CA HIS A 105 -15.10 14.71 16.04
C HIS A 105 -15.07 16.14 15.46
N PRO A 106 -15.78 16.42 14.34
CA PRO A 106 -15.77 17.73 13.70
C PRO A 106 -16.27 18.91 14.54
N TYR A 107 -17.01 18.62 15.62
CA TYR A 107 -17.47 19.63 16.59
C TYR A 107 -16.51 19.89 17.75
N ASN A 108 -15.35 19.22 17.78
CA ASN A 108 -14.33 19.56 18.75
C ASN A 108 -13.82 20.99 18.50
N PRO A 109 -13.63 21.80 19.56
CA PRO A 109 -13.09 23.16 19.41
C PRO A 109 -11.76 23.16 18.64
N GLY A 110 -11.66 24.02 17.63
CA GLY A 110 -10.46 24.15 16.81
C GLY A 110 -10.26 23.07 15.74
N TYR A 111 -11.23 22.18 15.51
CA TYR A 111 -11.15 21.13 14.50
C TYR A 111 -10.74 21.65 13.12
N ALA A 112 -11.40 22.71 12.63
CA ALA A 112 -11.13 23.29 11.31
C ALA A 112 -9.67 23.77 11.18
N ASN A 113 -9.19 24.50 12.20
CA ASN A 113 -7.82 24.99 12.24
C ASN A 113 -6.81 23.83 12.25
N LYS A 114 -7.07 22.82 13.08
CA LYS A 114 -6.19 21.66 13.29
C LYS A 114 -6.09 20.74 12.07
N TYR A 115 -7.16 20.61 11.29
CA TYR A 115 -7.20 19.77 10.09
C TYR A 115 -7.00 20.57 8.79
N GLY A 116 -6.65 21.85 8.88
CA GLY A 116 -6.42 22.67 7.69
C GLY A 116 -7.69 22.84 6.83
N ILE A 117 -8.87 22.85 7.44
CA ILE A 117 -10.15 22.93 6.72
C ILE A 117 -10.62 24.39 6.69
N PRO A 118 -10.72 25.04 5.52
CA PRO A 118 -11.27 26.38 5.40
C PRO A 118 -12.61 26.52 6.13
N GLN A 119 -12.80 27.62 6.87
CA GLN A 119 -13.99 27.81 7.70
C GLN A 119 -15.28 27.77 6.87
N GLU A 120 -15.22 28.24 5.62
CA GLU A 120 -16.32 28.21 4.67
C GLU A 120 -16.79 26.77 4.38
N ASN A 121 -15.89 25.79 4.39
CA ASN A 121 -16.25 24.38 4.19
C ASN A 121 -16.98 23.81 5.41
N ILE A 122 -16.65 24.29 6.62
CA ILE A 122 -17.36 23.93 7.85
C ILE A 122 -18.75 24.55 7.85
N THR A 123 -18.86 25.85 7.57
CA THR A 123 -20.14 26.57 7.55
C THR A 123 -21.12 26.00 6.53
N ARG A 124 -20.62 25.46 5.42
CA ARG A 124 -21.44 24.85 4.35
C ARG A 124 -21.68 23.36 4.52
N SER A 125 -21.03 22.74 5.50
CA SER A 125 -21.20 21.32 5.74
C SER A 125 -22.60 21.03 6.24
N ASN A 126 -23.15 19.91 5.79
CA ASN A 126 -24.49 19.45 6.13
C ASN A 126 -24.51 17.93 6.35
N PHE A 127 -23.36 17.28 6.39
CA PHE A 127 -23.27 15.90 6.81
C PHE A 127 -22.00 15.63 7.61
N ILE A 128 -22.12 14.69 8.54
CA ILE A 128 -21.01 14.02 9.19
C ILE A 128 -21.14 12.53 8.88
N MET A 129 -20.02 11.90 8.60
CA MET A 129 -19.94 10.46 8.44
C MET A 129 -18.82 9.88 9.30
N THR A 130 -19.05 8.67 9.78
CA THR A 130 -18.06 7.91 10.52
C THR A 130 -17.77 6.59 9.85
N GLY A 131 -16.59 6.05 10.10
CA GLY A 131 -16.21 4.74 9.59
C GLY A 131 -15.06 4.12 10.36
N GLU A 132 -14.71 2.91 9.94
CA GLU A 132 -13.52 2.19 10.40
C GLU A 132 -12.72 1.72 9.19
N LEU A 133 -11.40 1.68 9.31
CA LEU A 133 -10.56 1.14 8.25
C LEU A 133 -10.92 -0.34 7.99
N LYS A 134 -11.02 -0.73 6.72
CA LYS A 134 -11.19 -2.14 6.35
C LYS A 134 -9.97 -2.94 6.81
N PRO A 135 -10.14 -4.14 7.40
CA PRO A 135 -9.01 -4.98 7.79
C PRO A 135 -8.03 -5.21 6.64
N GLY A 136 -6.74 -4.99 6.91
CA GLY A 136 -5.66 -5.15 5.92
C GLY A 136 -5.59 -4.09 4.82
N ALA A 137 -6.47 -3.08 4.81
CA ALA A 137 -6.39 -2.00 3.85
C ALA A 137 -5.12 -1.15 4.07
N ASN A 138 -4.51 -0.71 2.96
CA ASN A 138 -3.42 0.23 3.02
C ASN A 138 -3.92 1.60 3.49
N PHE A 139 -3.11 2.32 4.27
CA PHE A 139 -3.36 3.69 4.67
C PHE A 139 -2.08 4.33 5.19
N ILE A 140 -2.11 5.65 5.35
CA ILE A 140 -1.07 6.39 6.05
C ILE A 140 -1.68 7.33 7.08
N THR A 141 -0.83 7.76 8.00
CA THR A 141 -1.11 8.84 8.95
C THR A 141 -0.02 9.89 8.85
N ARG A 142 -0.41 11.16 8.83
CA ARG A 142 0.52 12.29 8.81
C ARG A 142 -0.13 13.53 9.40
N SER A 143 0.67 14.57 9.62
CA SER A 143 0.13 15.88 9.96
C SER A 143 -0.65 16.44 8.77
N ALA A 144 -1.87 16.89 9.03
CA ALA A 144 -2.70 17.59 8.07
C ALA A 144 -1.98 18.87 7.60
N PRO A 145 -2.03 19.18 6.30
CA PRO A 145 -1.39 20.37 5.76
C PRO A 145 -2.01 21.65 6.32
N SER A 146 -1.23 22.72 6.35
CA SER A 146 -1.77 24.08 6.56
C SER A 146 -2.45 24.54 5.28
N ILE A 147 -3.63 25.15 5.42
CA ILE A 147 -4.41 25.67 4.27
C ILE A 147 -4.96 27.05 4.64
N GLY A 148 -4.57 28.06 3.87
CA GLY A 148 -4.96 29.45 4.12
C GLY A 148 -4.50 29.91 5.50
N LYS A 149 -5.45 30.35 6.35
CA LYS A 149 -5.19 30.78 7.73
C LYS A 149 -5.17 29.63 8.75
N ASN A 150 -5.55 28.42 8.34
CA ASN A 150 -5.59 27.27 9.24
C ASN A 150 -4.22 26.60 9.31
N LEU A 151 -3.76 26.36 10.54
CA LEU A 151 -2.40 25.88 10.83
C LEU A 151 -2.18 24.42 10.40
N GLY A 152 -3.22 23.60 10.36
CA GLY A 152 -3.08 22.15 10.20
C GLY A 152 -2.44 21.52 11.45
N GLY A 153 -1.70 20.43 11.23
CA GLY A 153 -0.93 19.75 12.29
C GLY A 153 -1.69 18.66 13.07
N GLY A 154 -3.02 18.59 12.94
CA GLY A 154 -3.80 17.42 13.37
C GLY A 154 -3.38 16.17 12.61
N ILE A 155 -3.48 15.00 13.23
CA ILE A 155 -3.15 13.76 12.52
C ILE A 155 -4.33 13.37 11.63
N GLU A 156 -4.13 13.48 10.32
CA GLU A 156 -5.04 12.96 9.30
C GLU A 156 -4.72 11.50 8.97
N VAL A 157 -5.77 10.76 8.64
CA VAL A 157 -5.71 9.39 8.13
C VAL A 157 -6.05 9.46 6.66
N VAL A 158 -5.11 9.06 5.81
CA VAL A 158 -5.26 9.08 4.36
C VAL A 158 -5.34 7.65 3.85
N VAL A 159 -6.40 7.35 3.12
CA VAL A 159 -6.74 6.00 2.66
C VAL A 159 -6.93 5.96 1.14
N PRO A 160 -6.73 4.81 0.48
CA PRO A 160 -7.20 4.59 -0.89
C PRO A 160 -8.73 4.74 -0.97
N PRO A 161 -9.30 5.03 -2.15
CA PRO A 161 -10.74 5.03 -2.32
C PRO A 161 -11.34 3.70 -1.88
N ASN A 162 -12.48 3.77 -1.17
CA ASN A 162 -13.26 2.63 -0.69
C ASN A 162 -12.56 1.75 0.35
N ALA A 163 -11.52 2.24 1.03
CA ALA A 163 -10.80 1.52 2.08
C ALA A 163 -11.44 1.61 3.47
N VAL A 164 -12.52 2.37 3.64
CA VAL A 164 -13.22 2.55 4.93
C VAL A 164 -14.61 1.92 4.86
N ASN A 165 -14.97 1.18 5.91
CA ASN A 165 -16.34 0.72 6.16
C ASN A 165 -17.12 1.85 6.83
N ILE A 166 -18.06 2.43 6.11
CA ILE A 166 -18.92 3.50 6.65
C ILE A 166 -19.84 2.90 7.71
N LYS A 167 -19.87 3.52 8.89
CA LYS A 167 -20.70 3.11 10.03
C LYS A 167 -21.93 3.98 10.16
N THR A 168 -21.75 5.29 10.05
CA THR A 168 -22.85 6.26 10.12
C THR A 168 -22.72 7.32 9.06
N PHE A 169 -23.86 7.83 8.62
CA PHE A 169 -23.98 9.00 7.76
C PHE A 169 -25.19 9.80 8.25
N SER A 170 -24.94 11.01 8.74
CA SER A 170 -25.95 11.86 9.35
C SER A 170 -25.96 13.20 8.64
N ILE A 171 -27.13 13.59 8.15
CA ILE A 171 -27.38 14.91 7.54
C ILE A 171 -27.92 15.85 8.62
N PHE A 172 -27.56 17.13 8.56
CA PHE A 172 -28.05 18.20 9.44
C PHE A 172 -28.21 19.52 8.69
#